data_AF-A0A925UQS1-F1
#
_entry.id   AF-A0A925UQS1-F1
#
_cell.length_a   1.000
_cell.length_b   1.000
_cell.length_c   1.000
_cell.angle_alpha   90.00
_cell.angle_beta   90.00
_cell.angle_gamma   90.00
#
_symmetry.space_group_name_H-M   'P 1'
#
loop_
_entity.id
_entity.type
_entity.pdbx_description
1 polymer ?
#
loop_
_entity_poly.entity_id
_entity_poly.type
_entity_poly.pdbx_seq_one_letter_code
_entity_poly.pdbx_strand_id
1 'polypeptide(L)'
;ENKRIAYKDFGTYSQESVDYPKYASSVTESVKPGECERGILCCGTGVGISIAANIICLGERVTGEGLALMVDNAWLNTELTGEKHQIRLNQIKEIEEKYRK
;
A
#
# COMPACT_ATOMS: atom_id res chain seq x y z
N GLU A 1 -2.76 -6.36 -20.49
CA GLU A 1 -1.33 -6.46 -20.86
C GLU A 1 -0.50 -6.62 -19.60
N ASN A 2 0.37 -7.62 -19.53
CA ASN A 2 1.31 -7.78 -18.42
C ASN A 2 2.44 -6.75 -18.55
N LYS A 3 2.24 -5.56 -17.98
CA LYS A 3 3.34 -4.60 -17.80
C LYS A 3 4.34 -5.20 -16.81
N ARG A 4 5.59 -5.41 -17.23
CA ARG A 4 6.67 -5.78 -16.31
C ARG A 4 7.07 -4.54 -15.51
N ILE A 5 6.46 -4.37 -14.36
CA ILE A 5 6.81 -3.32 -13.39
C ILE A 5 7.92 -3.89 -12.51
N ALA A 6 8.99 -3.11 -12.29
CA ALA A 6 10.02 -3.49 -11.33
C ALA A 6 9.39 -3.52 -9.93
N TYR A 7 9.51 -4.64 -9.24
CA TYR A 7 8.92 -4.83 -7.91
C TYR A 7 9.94 -5.45 -6.97
N LYS A 8 9.75 -5.17 -5.67
CA LYS A 8 10.47 -5.81 -4.58
C LYS A 8 9.43 -6.53 -3.72
N ASP A 9 9.58 -7.84 -3.63
CA ASP A 9 8.74 -8.67 -2.77
C ASP A 9 9.30 -8.68 -1.35
N PHE A 10 8.44 -8.44 -0.38
CA PHE A 10 8.78 -8.45 1.05
C PHE A 10 8.27 -9.71 1.75
N GLY A 11 7.62 -10.62 1.02
CA GLY A 11 7.00 -11.85 1.52
C GLY A 11 5.55 -11.65 1.97
N THR A 12 4.94 -12.62 2.66
CA THR A 12 5.52 -13.91 3.08
C THR A 12 5.77 -14.87 1.91
N TYR A 13 6.65 -15.86 2.12
CA TYR A 13 7.01 -16.89 1.14
C TYR A 13 6.50 -18.28 1.53
N SER A 14 5.64 -18.36 2.55
CA SER A 14 5.01 -19.59 3.01
C SER A 14 3.53 -19.36 3.30
N GLN A 15 2.77 -20.45 3.37
CA GLN A 15 1.35 -20.43 3.79
C GLN A 15 1.19 -20.46 5.31
N GLU A 16 2.29 -20.38 6.06
CA GLU A 16 2.24 -20.42 7.52
C GLU A 16 1.62 -19.12 8.05
N SER A 17 1.01 -19.22 9.22
CA SER A 17 0.49 -18.03 9.90
C SER A 17 1.64 -17.12 10.29
N VAL A 18 1.53 -15.84 9.93
CA VAL A 18 2.54 -14.82 10.21
C VAL A 18 1.91 -13.54 10.72
N ASP A 19 2.73 -12.70 11.38
CA ASP A 19 2.31 -11.39 11.84
C ASP A 19 2.39 -10.38 10.69
N TYR A 20 1.25 -10.08 10.07
CA TYR A 20 1.16 -9.08 8.99
C TYR A 20 1.75 -7.69 9.30
N PRO A 21 1.79 -7.18 10.56
CA PRO A 21 2.38 -5.87 10.83
C PRO A 21 3.87 -5.78 10.46
N LYS A 22 4.61 -6.89 10.53
CA LYS A 22 6.04 -6.93 10.16
C LYS A 22 6.23 -6.59 8.68
N TYR A 23 5.44 -7.23 7.82
CA TYR A 23 5.46 -7.00 6.37
C TYR A 23 4.93 -5.61 6.00
N ALA A 24 3.86 -5.17 6.68
CA ALA A 24 3.32 -3.82 6.51
C ALA A 24 4.37 -2.74 6.82
N SER A 25 5.16 -2.92 7.88
CA SER A 25 6.26 -2.00 8.22
C SER A 25 7.31 -1.97 7.12
N SER A 26 7.77 -3.12 6.64
CA SER A 26 8.80 -3.19 5.58
C SER A 26 8.36 -2.52 4.29
N VAL A 27 7.11 -2.74 3.85
CA VAL A 27 6.57 -2.06 2.66
C VAL A 27 6.47 -0.56 2.91
N THR A 28 5.95 -0.16 4.08
CA THR A 28 5.81 1.26 4.45
C THR A 28 7.15 1.98 4.51
N GLU A 29 8.18 1.34 5.06
CA GLU A 29 9.54 1.86 5.12
C GLU A 29 10.18 1.97 3.72
N SER A 30 9.98 0.98 2.84
CA SER A 30 10.49 1.08 1.47
C SER A 30 9.86 2.23 0.68
N VAL A 31 8.59 2.53 0.95
CA VAL A 31 7.90 3.70 0.39
C VAL A 31 8.40 5.01 1.03
N LYS A 32 8.70 4.99 2.34
CA LYS A 32 9.23 6.12 3.14
C LYS A 32 10.76 6.04 3.28
N PRO A 33 11.59 6.15 2.24
CA PRO A 33 12.10 7.43 1.76
C PRO A 33 12.47 7.37 0.25
N GLY A 34 11.62 6.71 -0.55
CA GLY A 34 11.77 6.63 -2.01
C GLY A 34 12.55 5.43 -2.55
N GLU A 35 12.66 4.31 -1.82
CA GLU A 35 13.14 3.05 -2.44
C GLU A 35 12.08 2.47 -3.40
N CYS A 36 10.81 2.55 -2.99
CA CYS A 36 9.65 2.18 -3.78
C CYS A 36 8.73 3.39 -3.95
N GLU A 37 8.21 3.63 -5.15
CA GLU A 37 7.24 4.71 -5.40
C GLU A 37 5.85 4.42 -4.79
N ARG A 38 5.54 3.13 -4.64
CA ARG A 38 4.20 2.59 -4.44
C ARG A 38 4.31 1.27 -3.67
N GLY A 39 3.42 1.03 -2.72
CA GLY A 39 3.29 -0.25 -2.01
C GLY A 39 1.97 -0.96 -2.28
N ILE A 40 2.01 -2.29 -2.40
CA ILE A 40 0.82 -3.15 -2.43
C ILE A 40 0.90 -4.10 -1.23
N LEU A 41 -0.18 -4.19 -0.47
CA LEU A 41 -0.31 -5.07 0.68
C LEU A 41 -1.54 -5.97 0.49
N CYS A 42 -1.41 -7.26 0.82
CA CYS A 42 -2.51 -8.22 0.72
C CYS A 42 -2.63 -9.01 2.03
N CYS A 43 -3.84 -9.08 2.58
CA CYS A 43 -4.15 -9.93 3.72
C CYS A 43 -5.56 -10.52 3.60
N GLY A 44 -6.02 -11.32 4.55
CA GLY A 44 -7.30 -12.01 4.42
C GLY A 44 -8.50 -11.09 4.15
N THR A 45 -8.61 -9.95 4.86
CA THR A 45 -9.74 -9.01 4.72
C THR A 45 -9.35 -7.63 4.20
N GLY A 46 -8.06 -7.30 4.12
CA GLY A 46 -7.56 -5.97 3.76
C GLY A 46 -7.72 -4.90 4.86
N VAL A 47 -8.52 -5.16 5.91
CA VAL A 47 -8.87 -4.18 6.95
C VAL A 47 -7.74 -3.93 7.96
N GLY A 48 -6.97 -4.98 8.30
CA GLY A 48 -5.90 -4.87 9.29
C GLY A 48 -4.65 -4.13 8.80
N ILE A 49 -4.53 -3.94 7.48
CA ILE A 49 -3.28 -3.49 6.84
C ILE A 49 -3.38 -2.09 6.21
N SER A 50 -4.54 -1.43 6.31
CA SER A 50 -4.82 -0.16 5.61
C SER A 50 -4.50 1.09 6.43
N ILE A 51 -3.22 1.41 6.66
CA ILE A 51 -2.82 2.73 7.19
C ILE A 51 -1.46 3.17 6.61
N ALA A 52 -1.44 3.67 5.37
CA ALA A 52 -0.32 4.46 4.85
C ALA A 52 -0.70 5.23 3.58
N ALA A 53 -0.18 6.46 3.43
CA ALA A 53 -0.23 7.19 2.17
C ALA A 53 0.63 6.45 1.12
N ASN A 54 0.13 6.33 -0.12
CA ASN A 54 0.77 5.62 -1.25
C ASN A 54 0.89 4.09 -1.12
N ILE A 55 0.04 3.45 -0.32
CA ILE A 55 -0.07 1.99 -0.24
C ILE A 55 -1.52 1.57 -0.47
N ILE A 56 -1.74 0.56 -1.32
CA ILE A 56 -3.06 -0.06 -1.49
C ILE A 56 -3.12 -1.39 -0.73
N CYS A 57 -4.29 -1.70 -0.16
CA CYS A 57 -4.51 -2.88 0.66
C CYS A 57 -5.65 -3.72 0.06
N LEU A 58 -5.37 -4.98 -0.24
CA LEU A 58 -6.32 -5.92 -0.81
C LEU A 58 -6.67 -7.01 0.19
N GLY A 59 -7.95 -7.42 0.16
CA GLY A 59 -8.46 -8.53 0.94
C GLY A 59 -8.60 -9.78 0.08
N GLU A 60 -7.70 -10.75 0.22
CA GLU A 60 -7.72 -11.99 -0.57
C GLU A 60 -9.06 -12.73 -0.49
N ARG A 61 -9.69 -12.77 0.69
CA ARG A 61 -10.98 -13.46 0.91
C ARG A 61 -12.19 -12.60 0.55
N VAL A 62 -11.97 -11.35 0.12
CA VAL A 62 -13.01 -10.35 -0.16
C VAL A 62 -13.03 -10.02 -1.65
N THR A 63 -11.87 -9.97 -2.28
CA THR A 63 -11.68 -9.56 -3.67
C THR A 63 -11.20 -10.75 -4.49
N GLY A 64 -12.00 -11.19 -5.48
CA GLY A 64 -11.56 -12.20 -6.44
C GLY A 64 -10.44 -11.68 -7.35
N GLU A 65 -9.63 -12.59 -7.88
CA GLU A 65 -8.42 -12.29 -8.68
C GLU A 65 -8.66 -11.25 -9.78
N GLY A 66 -9.71 -11.43 -10.59
CA GLY A 66 -10.01 -10.50 -11.68
C GLY A 66 -10.27 -9.07 -11.21
N LEU A 67 -10.97 -8.90 -10.09
CA LEU A 67 -11.23 -7.57 -9.52
C LEU A 67 -9.97 -7.00 -8.88
N ALA A 68 -9.16 -7.82 -8.21
CA ALA A 68 -7.88 -7.40 -7.63
C ALA A 68 -6.95 -6.83 -8.71
N LEU A 69 -6.80 -7.56 -9.84
CA LEU A 69 -5.99 -7.10 -10.97
C LEU A 69 -6.51 -5.79 -11.58
N MET A 70 -7.82 -5.60 -11.66
CA MET A 70 -8.38 -4.33 -12.16
C MET A 70 -8.09 -3.17 -11.20
N VAL A 71 -8.25 -3.40 -9.90
CA VAL A 71 -7.96 -2.41 -8.86
C VAL A 71 -6.48 -2.04 -8.86
N ASP A 72 -5.58 -3.03 -8.93
CA ASP A 72 -4.14 -2.81 -8.98
C ASP A 72 -3.75 -2.02 -10.23
N ASN A 73 -4.29 -2.40 -11.40
CA ASN A 73 -4.04 -1.65 -12.62
C ASN A 73 -4.55 -0.21 -12.53
N ALA A 74 -5.77 0.00 -12.02
CA ALA A 74 -6.31 1.34 -11.85
C ALA A 74 -5.44 2.16 -10.90
N TRP A 75 -5.05 1.59 -9.76
CA TRP A 75 -4.20 2.24 -8.79
C TRP A 75 -2.85 2.61 -9.41
N LEU A 76 -2.11 1.65 -9.97
CA LEU A 76 -0.78 1.82 -10.56
C LEU A 76 -0.73 2.87 -11.68
N ASN A 77 -1.78 2.98 -12.50
CA ASN A 77 -1.80 3.91 -13.63
C ASN A 77 -2.46 5.27 -13.30
N THR A 78 -2.99 5.45 -12.09
CA THR A 78 -3.58 6.73 -11.67
C THR A 78 -2.51 7.66 -11.12
N GLU A 79 -2.45 8.87 -11.67
CA GLU A 79 -1.64 9.96 -11.13
C GLU A 79 -2.42 10.72 -10.04
N LEU A 80 -1.71 11.20 -9.03
CA LEU A 80 -2.30 12.07 -8.03
C LEU A 80 -2.61 13.42 -8.70
N THR A 81 -3.90 13.73 -8.85
CA THR A 81 -4.34 14.96 -9.51
C THR A 81 -4.95 15.93 -8.50
N GLY A 82 -4.70 17.23 -8.67
CA GLY A 82 -5.44 18.30 -8.00
C GLY A 82 -4.89 18.77 -6.64
N GLU A 83 -4.90 20.10 -6.47
CA GLU A 83 -4.33 20.81 -5.32
C GLU A 83 -5.00 20.48 -3.97
N LYS A 84 -6.29 20.13 -3.99
CA LYS A 84 -7.06 19.78 -2.78
C LYS A 84 -6.53 18.53 -2.08
N HIS A 85 -5.93 17.60 -2.82
CA HIS A 85 -5.35 16.39 -2.24
C HIS A 85 -4.04 16.69 -1.52
N GLN A 86 -3.23 17.62 -2.05
CA GLN A 86 -2.02 18.08 -1.39
C GLN A 86 -2.33 18.76 -0.05
N ILE A 87 -3.42 19.54 0.03
CA ILE A 87 -3.88 20.15 1.29
C ILE A 87 -4.16 19.08 2.36
N ARG A 88 -4.85 17.99 1.98
CA ARG A 88 -5.16 16.89 2.91
C ARG A 88 -3.91 16.13 3.33
N LEU A 89 -2.96 15.91 2.42
CA LEU A 89 -1.66 15.30 2.76
C LEU A 89 -0.88 16.16 3.75
N ASN A 90 -0.90 17.48 3.57
CA ASN A 90 -0.26 18.41 4.50
C ASN A 90 -0.92 18.33 5.90
N GLN A 91 -2.26 18.24 5.98
CA GLN A 91 -2.96 18.05 7.26
C GLN A 91 -2.58 16.73 7.95
N ILE A 92 -2.46 15.64 7.20
CA ILE A 92 -2.00 14.35 7.75
C ILE A 92 -0.59 14.51 8.31
N LYS A 93 0.30 15.17 7.57
CA LYS A 93 1.68 15.43 7.99
C LYS A 93 1.74 16.28 9.26
N GLU A 94 0.93 17.32 9.36
CA GLU A 94 0.82 18.15 10.58
C GLU A 94 0.38 17.32 11.80
N ILE A 95 -0.58 16.40 11.62
CA ILE A 95 -1.00 15.48 12.67
C ILE A 95 0.15 14.53 13.05
N GLU A 96 0.84 13.94 12.06
CA GLU A 96 1.99 13.07 12.30
C GLU A 96 3.10 13.80 13.07
N GLU A 97 3.39 15.06 12.75
CA GLU A 97 4.37 15.89 13.46
C GLU A 97 3.92 16.20 14.89
N LYS A 98 2.64 16.50 15.10
CA LYS A 98 2.07 16.75 16.43
C LYS A 98 2.20 15.56 17.37
N TYR A 99 2.04 14.34 16.85
CA TYR A 99 2.08 13.11 17.64
C TYR A 99 3.42 12.36 17.51
N ARG A 100 4.41 12.94 16.83
CA ARG A 100 5.77 12.42 16.79
C ARG A 100 6.38 12.56 18.19
N LYS A 101 6.63 11.43 18.84
CA LYS A 101 7.39 11.38 20.10
C LYS A 101 8.87 11.65 19.85
#